data_AF-A0AAJ7VGI9-F1
#
_entry.id   AF-A0AAJ7VGI9-F1
#
_cell.length_a   1.000
_cell.length_b   1.000
_cell.length_c   1.000
_cell.angle_alpha   90.00
_cell.angle_beta   90.00
_cell.angle_gamma   90.00
#
_symmetry.space_group_name_H-M   'P 1'
#
loop_
_entity.id
_entity.type
_entity.pdbx_description
1 polymer ?
#
loop_
_entity_poly.entity_id
_entity_poly.type
_entity_poly.pdbx_seq_one_letter_code
_entity_poly.pdbx_strand_id
1 'polypeptide(L)'
;MESPRRTENDQPLLLQSLRLFIPPLRLVSAAMWQVVQRGNVQDYGMVEEFISTVTEIVPELLNPDQKAQLLLGLRARVVLELCQAEQVTDTETIEMHLERIKVLISTWAAQPCFADVEFPESNFVDQVELLLKDPEEREKVFPGL
;
A
#
# COMPACT_ATOMS: atom_id res chain seq x y z
N MET A 1 22.03 35.26 35.26
CA MET A 1 21.32 33.98 35.41
C MET A 1 20.10 34.00 34.50
N GLU A 2 20.07 33.02 33.60
CA GLU A 2 18.97 32.40 32.81
C GLU A 2 17.52 32.87 33.07
N SER A 3 16.54 32.84 32.16
CA SER A 3 16.35 32.55 30.72
C SER A 3 14.86 32.89 30.42
N PRO A 4 14.41 33.16 29.18
CA PRO A 4 13.01 33.54 28.89
C PRO A 4 12.13 32.31 28.63
N ARG A 5 10.92 32.25 29.23
CA ARG A 5 9.89 31.26 28.89
C ARG A 5 8.60 31.96 28.45
N ARG A 6 8.44 32.11 27.13
CA ARG A 6 7.14 32.29 26.48
C ARG A 6 6.76 30.92 25.91
N THR A 7 5.75 30.29 26.48
CA THR A 7 5.13 29.06 25.97
C THR A 7 3.63 29.16 26.23
N GLU A 8 2.92 29.96 25.45
CA GLU A 8 1.45 30.03 25.54
C GLU A 8 0.75 30.46 24.23
N ASN A 9 1.50 30.77 23.16
CA ASN A 9 0.91 31.37 21.94
C ASN A 9 1.02 30.52 20.66
N ASP A 10 1.61 29.31 20.72
CA ASP A 10 1.85 28.48 19.52
C ASP A 10 0.73 27.46 19.24
N GLN A 11 -0.08 27.12 20.24
CA GLN A 11 -1.21 26.16 20.10
C GLN A 11 -2.34 26.63 19.15
N PRO A 12 -2.79 27.90 19.18
CA PRO A 12 -3.87 28.36 18.30
C PRO A 12 -3.48 28.36 16.81
N LEU A 13 -2.21 28.69 16.51
CA LEU A 13 -1.67 28.79 15.16
C LEU A 13 -1.51 27.41 14.50
N LEU A 14 -1.13 26.39 15.28
CA LEU A 14 -1.04 25.01 14.82
C LEU A 14 -2.43 24.44 14.45
N LEU A 15 -3.46 24.72 15.25
CA LEU A 15 -4.84 24.26 14.96
C LEU A 15 -5.44 24.94 13.73
N GLN A 16 -5.18 26.23 13.53
CA GLN A 16 -5.62 26.95 12.33
C GLN A 16 -4.90 26.43 11.08
N SER A 17 -3.60 26.17 11.17
CA SER A 17 -2.82 25.61 10.07
C SER A 17 -3.33 24.22 9.67
N LEU A 18 -3.59 23.33 10.63
CA LEU A 18 -4.17 22.00 10.36
C LEU A 18 -5.55 22.09 9.68
N ARG A 19 -6.39 23.05 10.08
CA ARG A 19 -7.70 23.28 9.45
C ARG A 19 -7.59 23.72 7.98
N LEU A 20 -6.53 24.42 7.59
CA LEU A 20 -6.28 24.77 6.19
C LEU A 20 -5.94 23.55 5.32
N PHE A 21 -5.40 22.48 5.91
CA PHE A 21 -5.10 21.24 5.21
C PHE A 21 -6.30 20.28 5.09
N ILE A 22 -7.38 20.50 5.85
CA ILE A 22 -8.58 19.64 5.77
C ILE A 22 -9.19 19.65 4.37
N PRO A 23 -9.45 20.80 3.71
CA PRO A 23 -10.03 20.80 2.37
C PRO A 23 -9.13 20.14 1.30
N PRO A 24 -7.81 20.43 1.21
CA PRO A 24 -6.92 19.71 0.31
C PRO A 24 -6.85 18.21 0.58
N LEU A 25 -6.74 17.78 1.84
CA LEU A 25 -6.65 16.37 2.19
C LEU A 25 -7.92 15.61 1.77
N ARG A 26 -9.11 16.19 2.00
CA ARG A 26 -10.38 15.60 1.55
C ARG A 26 -10.43 15.44 0.04
N LEU A 27 -9.94 16.43 -0.71
CA LEU A 27 -9.90 16.36 -2.17
C LEU A 27 -8.99 15.22 -2.65
N VAL A 28 -7.79 15.12 -2.08
CA VAL A 28 -6.84 14.05 -2.42
C VAL A 28 -7.41 12.68 -2.03
N SER A 29 -7.97 12.54 -0.83
CA SER A 29 -8.65 11.30 -0.40
C SER A 29 -9.77 10.90 -1.36
N ALA A 30 -10.59 11.86 -1.81
CA ALA A 30 -11.66 11.61 -2.78
C ALA A 30 -11.10 11.16 -4.13
N ALA A 31 -10.00 11.76 -4.60
CA ALA A 31 -9.32 11.37 -5.83
C ALA A 31 -8.74 9.94 -5.73
N MET A 32 -8.04 9.62 -4.63
CA MET A 32 -7.52 8.27 -4.38
C MET A 32 -8.66 7.24 -4.30
N TRP A 33 -9.77 7.61 -3.67
CA TRP A 33 -10.95 6.74 -3.62
C TRP A 33 -11.56 6.51 -5.01
N GLN A 34 -11.58 7.52 -5.88
CA GLN A 34 -12.03 7.38 -7.27
C GLN A 34 -11.13 6.43 -8.07
N VAL A 35 -9.81 6.46 -7.87
CA VAL A 35 -8.87 5.50 -8.50
C VAL A 35 -9.24 4.06 -8.14
N VAL A 36 -9.47 3.80 -6.85
CA VAL A 36 -9.85 2.47 -6.35
C VAL A 36 -11.23 2.04 -6.87
N GLN A 37 -12.22 2.95 -6.88
CA GLN A 37 -13.56 2.67 -7.37
C GLN A 37 -13.58 2.29 -8.85
N ARG A 38 -12.78 2.99 -9.67
CA ARG A 38 -12.69 2.72 -11.11
C ARG A 38 -11.87 1.48 -11.43
N GLY A 39 -11.18 0.91 -10.45
CA GLY A 39 -10.27 -0.22 -10.66
C GLY A 39 -9.09 0.13 -11.56
N ASN A 40 -8.68 1.41 -11.63
CA ASN A 40 -7.55 1.80 -12.47
C ASN A 40 -6.23 1.38 -11.81
N VAL A 41 -5.85 0.12 -11.98
CA VAL A 41 -4.67 -0.49 -11.31
C VAL A 41 -3.37 0.24 -11.60
N GLN A 42 -3.27 0.93 -12.75
CA GLN A 42 -2.09 1.69 -13.16
C GLN A 42 -1.78 2.84 -12.17
N ASP A 43 -2.81 3.39 -11.53
CA ASP A 43 -2.68 4.49 -10.57
C ASP A 43 -2.57 4.01 -9.11
N TYR A 44 -2.61 2.70 -8.85
CA TYR A 44 -2.59 2.16 -7.48
C TYR A 44 -1.27 2.47 -6.74
N GLY A 45 -0.19 2.75 -7.47
CA GLY A 45 1.04 3.28 -6.89
C GLY A 45 0.83 4.58 -6.12
N MET A 46 0.01 5.49 -6.63
CA MET A 46 -0.32 6.75 -5.95
C MET A 46 -1.16 6.53 -4.70
N VAL A 47 -2.07 5.56 -4.74
CA VAL A 47 -2.90 5.19 -3.59
C VAL A 47 -2.04 4.63 -2.46
N GLU A 48 -1.09 3.76 -2.79
CA GLU A 48 -0.13 3.21 -1.82
C GLU A 48 0.72 4.32 -1.17
N GLU A 49 1.26 5.22 -1.98
CA GLU A 49 2.05 6.36 -1.48
C GLU A 49 1.22 7.25 -0.57
N PHE A 50 -0.01 7.58 -0.97
CA PHE A 50 -0.92 8.37 -0.15
C PHE A 50 -1.19 7.73 1.22
N ILE A 51 -1.53 6.43 1.24
CA ILE A 51 -1.76 5.70 2.50
C ILE A 51 -0.49 5.71 3.35
N SER A 52 0.67 5.46 2.74
CA SER A 52 1.95 5.40 3.43
C SER A 52 2.29 6.74 4.09
N THR A 53 2.19 7.84 3.34
CA THR A 53 2.45 9.20 3.84
C THR A 53 1.47 9.59 4.94
N VAL A 54 0.16 9.38 4.75
CA VAL A 54 -0.83 9.79 5.75
C VAL A 54 -0.68 8.99 7.04
N THR A 55 -0.35 7.69 6.96
CA THR A 55 -0.11 6.85 8.13
C THR A 55 1.27 7.06 8.77
N GLU A 56 2.23 7.67 8.07
CA GLU A 56 3.47 8.13 8.68
C GLU A 56 3.24 9.40 9.51
N ILE A 57 2.39 10.31 9.02
CA ILE A 57 2.04 11.56 9.71
C ILE A 57 1.09 11.30 10.88
N VAL A 58 0.12 10.40 10.71
CA VAL A 58 -0.90 10.04 11.70
C VAL A 58 -0.94 8.52 11.85
N PRO A 59 -0.02 7.93 12.64
CA PRO A 59 0.10 6.48 12.78
C PRO A 59 -1.10 5.82 13.44
N GLU A 60 -1.94 6.57 14.16
CA GLU A 60 -3.17 6.05 14.79
C GLU A 60 -4.33 5.90 13.79
N LEU A 61 -4.18 6.37 12.55
CA LEU A 61 -5.24 6.31 11.54
C LEU A 61 -5.58 4.86 11.14
N LEU A 62 -4.55 4.01 11.04
CA LEU A 62 -4.67 2.59 10.74
C LEU A 62 -3.74 1.82 11.67
N ASN A 63 -4.22 0.71 12.21
CA ASN A 63 -3.32 -0.20 12.89
C ASN A 63 -2.35 -0.86 11.87
N PRO A 64 -1.22 -1.41 12.33
CA PRO A 64 -0.24 -2.04 11.45
C PRO A 64 -0.79 -3.09 10.49
N ASP A 65 -1.72 -3.93 10.95
CA ASP A 65 -2.32 -5.00 10.15
C ASP A 65 -3.21 -4.43 9.05
N GLN A 66 -4.03 -3.43 9.37
CA GLN A 66 -4.88 -2.75 8.41
C GLN A 66 -4.03 -2.05 7.34
N LYS A 67 -2.92 -1.42 7.74
CA LYS A 67 -1.97 -0.82 6.80
C LYS A 67 -1.35 -1.90 5.92
N ALA A 68 -0.79 -2.96 6.49
CA ALA A 68 -0.17 -4.04 5.73
C ALA A 68 -1.15 -4.68 4.74
N GLN A 69 -2.34 -5.05 5.19
CA GLN A 69 -3.40 -5.62 4.35
C GLN A 69 -3.80 -4.70 3.20
N LEU A 70 -3.90 -3.40 3.44
CA LEU A 70 -4.28 -2.45 2.40
C LEU A 70 -3.18 -2.30 1.33
N LEU A 71 -1.91 -2.15 1.74
CA LEU A 71 -0.80 -2.02 0.79
C LEU A 71 -0.57 -3.32 0.01
N LEU A 72 -0.62 -4.48 0.69
CA LEU A 72 -0.51 -5.79 0.06
C LEU A 72 -1.67 -6.05 -0.90
N GLY A 73 -2.90 -5.73 -0.50
CA GLY A 73 -4.09 -5.91 -1.34
C GLY A 73 -4.05 -5.06 -2.61
N LEU A 74 -3.57 -3.82 -2.53
CA LEU A 74 -3.37 -2.97 -3.70
C LEU A 74 -2.38 -3.60 -4.67
N ARG A 75 -1.21 -4.04 -4.18
CA ARG A 75 -0.18 -4.65 -5.03
C ARG A 75 -0.58 -6.00 -5.61
N ALA A 76 -1.21 -6.86 -4.81
CA ALA A 76 -1.74 -8.14 -5.27
C ALA A 76 -2.74 -7.92 -6.42
N ARG A 77 -3.60 -6.90 -6.33
CA ARG A 77 -4.55 -6.58 -7.40
C ARG A 77 -3.87 -6.11 -8.68
N VAL A 78 -2.79 -5.33 -8.60
CA VAL A 78 -2.00 -4.96 -9.79
C VAL A 78 -1.42 -6.22 -10.44
N VAL A 79 -0.76 -7.08 -9.65
CA VAL A 79 -0.16 -8.33 -10.13
C VAL A 79 -1.20 -9.20 -10.83
N LEU A 80 -2.37 -9.40 -10.23
CA LEU A 80 -3.44 -10.22 -10.83
C LEU A 80 -3.99 -9.63 -12.14
N GLU A 81 -4.07 -8.30 -12.26
CA GLU A 81 -4.50 -7.65 -13.50
C GLU A 81 -3.45 -7.84 -14.60
N LEU A 82 -2.16 -7.69 -14.27
CA LEU A 82 -1.06 -7.89 -15.21
C LEU A 82 -0.96 -9.36 -15.66
N CYS A 83 -1.21 -10.33 -14.78
CA CYS A 83 -1.29 -11.74 -15.16
C CYS A 83 -2.43 -12.04 -16.13
N GLN A 84 -3.54 -11.29 -16.06
CA GLN A 84 -4.70 -11.45 -16.94
C GLN A 84 -4.51 -10.79 -18.30
N ALA A 85 -3.81 -9.67 -18.37
CA ALA A 85 -3.49 -9.05 -19.65
C ALA A 85 -2.52 -9.96 -20.43
N GLU A 86 -3.00 -10.61 -21.50
CA GLU A 86 -2.32 -11.63 -22.35
C GLU A 86 -0.88 -11.34 -22.80
N GLN A 87 -0.34 -10.15 -22.57
CA GLN A 87 0.98 -9.75 -23.02
C GLN A 87 2.07 -10.23 -22.05
N VAL A 88 2.74 -11.30 -22.47
CA VAL A 88 4.00 -11.88 -21.94
C VAL A 88 5.17 -10.87 -21.87
N THR A 89 4.94 -9.61 -22.23
CA THR A 89 5.92 -8.50 -22.17
C THR A 89 5.98 -7.81 -20.82
N ASP A 90 5.09 -8.13 -19.87
CA ASP A 90 5.03 -7.41 -18.59
C ASP A 90 5.62 -8.16 -17.39
N THR A 91 6.35 -9.26 -17.63
CA THR A 91 6.97 -10.07 -16.57
C THR A 91 7.89 -9.25 -15.67
N GLU A 92 8.66 -8.31 -16.22
CA GLU A 92 9.54 -7.42 -15.44
C GLU A 92 8.75 -6.51 -14.48
N THR A 93 7.60 -5.98 -14.93
CA THR A 93 6.70 -5.17 -14.10
C THR A 93 6.05 -6.02 -13.01
N ILE A 94 5.67 -7.25 -13.34
CA ILE A 94 5.12 -8.20 -12.35
C ILE A 94 6.17 -8.53 -11.28
N GLU A 95 7.40 -8.84 -11.68
CA GLU A 95 8.53 -9.08 -10.76
C GLU A 95 8.78 -7.87 -9.86
N MET A 96 8.77 -6.65 -10.42
CA MET A 96 8.90 -5.42 -9.62
C MET A 96 7.79 -5.33 -8.55
N HIS A 97 6.54 -5.64 -8.89
CA HIS A 97 5.45 -5.63 -7.92
C HIS A 97 5.57 -6.74 -6.88
N LEU A 98 6.06 -7.93 -7.24
CA LEU A 98 6.34 -9.01 -6.31
C LEU A 98 7.45 -8.64 -5.32
N GLU A 99 8.53 -8.01 -5.77
CA GLU A 99 9.59 -7.50 -4.88
C GLU A 99 9.05 -6.46 -3.91
N ARG A 100 8.16 -5.57 -4.35
CA ARG A 100 7.48 -4.64 -3.45
C ARG A 100 6.61 -5.35 -2.40
N ILE A 101 5.89 -6.41 -2.79
CA ILE A 101 5.12 -7.24 -1.85
C ILE A 101 6.05 -7.87 -0.81
N LYS A 102 7.17 -8.46 -1.24
CA LYS A 102 8.18 -9.04 -0.34
C LYS A 102 8.69 -8.01 0.67
N VAL A 103 9.06 -6.81 0.20
CA VAL A 103 9.51 -5.70 1.05
C VAL A 103 8.44 -5.27 2.05
N LEU A 104 7.17 -5.16 1.63
CA LEU A 104 6.05 -4.82 2.51
C LEU A 104 5.86 -5.88 3.61
N ILE A 105 5.92 -7.17 3.25
CA ILE A 105 5.83 -8.29 4.20
C ILE A 105 7.00 -8.22 5.20
N SER A 106 8.24 -8.06 4.73
CA SER A 106 9.41 -7.98 5.61
C SER A 106 9.34 -6.78 6.56
N THR A 107 8.87 -5.63 6.06
CA THR A 107 8.71 -4.41 6.88
C THR A 107 7.64 -4.59 7.95
N TRP A 108 6.54 -5.27 7.63
CA TRP A 108 5.48 -5.58 8.59
C TRP A 108 5.92 -6.62 9.62
N ALA A 109 6.57 -7.70 9.18
CA ALA A 109 7.09 -8.75 10.07
C ALA A 109 8.17 -8.24 11.04
N ALA A 110 8.95 -7.24 10.65
CA ALA A 110 9.96 -6.62 11.51
C ALA A 110 9.37 -5.73 12.61
N GLN A 111 8.05 -5.49 12.64
CA GLN A 111 7.47 -4.63 13.67
C GLN A 111 7.45 -5.34 15.04
N PRO A 112 7.70 -4.61 16.14
CA PRO A 112 7.78 -5.18 17.49
C PRO A 112 6.53 -5.96 17.91
N CYS A 113 5.35 -5.60 17.38
CA CYS A 113 4.09 -6.27 17.65
C CYS A 113 4.00 -7.70 17.05
N PHE A 114 4.86 -8.04 16.10
CA PHE A 114 4.83 -9.32 15.37
C PHE A 114 6.13 -10.12 15.46
N ALA A 115 7.05 -9.73 16.35
CA ALA A 115 8.36 -10.37 16.48
C ALA A 115 8.30 -11.88 16.78
N ASP A 116 7.19 -12.35 17.37
CA ASP A 116 6.95 -13.77 17.71
C ASP A 116 5.97 -14.47 16.77
N VAL A 117 5.49 -13.80 15.71
CA VAL A 117 4.53 -14.39 14.76
C VAL A 117 5.30 -15.05 13.62
N GLU A 118 5.22 -16.38 13.55
CA GLU A 118 5.70 -17.16 12.41
C GLU A 118 4.73 -16.92 11.24
N PHE A 119 5.12 -16.01 10.34
CA PHE A 119 4.34 -15.74 9.15
C PHE A 119 4.42 -16.95 8.21
N PRO A 120 3.30 -17.44 7.67
CA PRO A 120 3.37 -18.46 6.64
C PRO A 120 4.18 -17.88 5.48
N GLU A 121 5.32 -18.51 5.16
CA GLU A 121 6.04 -18.26 3.91
C GLU A 121 5.03 -18.26 2.76
N SER A 122 5.15 -17.25 1.92
CA SER A 122 4.08 -16.61 1.17
C SER A 122 3.43 -17.48 0.10
N ASN A 123 2.25 -18.02 0.38
CA ASN A 123 1.42 -18.72 -0.61
C ASN A 123 1.10 -17.88 -1.87
N PHE A 124 1.01 -16.54 -1.75
CA PHE A 124 0.64 -15.68 -2.88
C PHE A 124 1.79 -15.45 -3.87
N VAL A 125 3.00 -15.14 -3.40
CA VAL A 125 4.15 -14.87 -4.28
C VAL A 125 4.54 -16.13 -5.05
N ASP A 126 4.59 -17.26 -4.35
CA ASP A 126 4.89 -18.56 -4.97
C ASP A 126 3.83 -18.96 -6.00
N GLN A 127 2.55 -18.68 -5.72
CA GLN A 127 1.47 -18.90 -6.69
C GLN A 127 1.61 -18.01 -7.92
N VAL A 128 1.95 -16.72 -7.77
CA VAL A 128 2.16 -15.85 -8.93
C VAL A 128 3.37 -16.31 -9.73
N GLU A 129 4.48 -16.66 -9.08
CA GLU A 129 5.64 -17.23 -9.79
C GLU A 129 5.30 -18.51 -10.53
N LEU A 130 4.46 -19.39 -9.95
CA LEU A 130 3.97 -20.59 -10.61
C LEU A 130 3.10 -20.24 -11.83
N LEU A 131 2.19 -19.27 -11.70
CA LEU A 131 1.33 -18.80 -12.80
C LEU A 131 2.13 -18.19 -13.96
N LEU A 132 3.26 -17.53 -13.67
CA LEU A 132 4.16 -17.01 -14.70
C LEU A 132 4.97 -18.10 -15.40
N LYS A 133 5.30 -19.19 -14.69
CA LYS A 133 6.12 -20.29 -15.20
C LYS A 133 5.31 -21.35 -15.95
N ASP A 134 4.05 -21.55 -15.56
CA ASP A 134 3.19 -22.62 -16.10
C ASP A 134 1.91 -22.04 -16.75
N PRO A 135 1.81 -22.05 -18.09
CA PRO A 135 0.63 -21.56 -18.80
C PRO A 135 -0.62 -22.42 -18.57
N GLU A 136 -0.49 -23.70 -18.19
CA GLU A 136 -1.65 -24.54 -17.87
C GLU A 136 -2.25 -24.18 -16.50
N GLU A 137 -1.40 -23.87 -15.51
CA GLU A 137 -1.87 -23.34 -14.22
C GLU A 137 -2.52 -21.97 -14.39
N ARG A 138 -1.99 -21.14 -15.30
CA ARG A 138 -2.62 -19.86 -15.66
C ARG A 138 -4.02 -20.03 -16.24
N GLU A 139 -4.22 -20.99 -17.16
CA GLU A 139 -5.52 -21.30 -17.74
C GLU A 139 -6.51 -21.84 -16.69
N LYS A 140 -6.04 -22.60 -15.69
CA LYS A 140 -6.91 -23.08 -14.59
C LYS A 140 -7.39 -21.95 -13.69
N VAL A 141 -6.54 -20.95 -13.44
CA VAL A 141 -6.88 -19.79 -12.59
C VAL A 141 -7.68 -18.74 -13.37
N PHE A 142 -7.42 -18.59 -14.66
CA PHE A 142 -8.09 -17.64 -15.55
C PHE A 142 -8.68 -18.33 -16.79
N PRO A 143 -9.71 -19.19 -16.63
CA PRO A 143 -10.24 -19.98 -17.74
C PRO A 143 -10.95 -19.12 -18.78
N GLY A 144 -10.56 -19.26 -20.05
CA GLY A 144 -11.26 -18.64 -21.18
C GLY A 144 -10.89 -17.19 -21.50
N LEU A 145 -9.63 -16.81 -21.25
CA LEU A 145 -8.98 -15.69 -21.94
C LEU A 145 -8.51 -16.14 -23.33
#